data_AF-A0A415H5A7-F1
#
_entry.id   AF-A0A415H5A7-F1
#
_cell.length_a   1.000
_cell.length_b   1.000
_cell.length_c   1.000
_cell.angle_alpha   90.00
_cell.angle_beta   90.00
_cell.angle_gamma   90.00
#
_symmetry.space_group_name_H-M   'P 1'
#
loop_
_entity.id
_entity.type
_entity.pdbx_description
1 polymer ?
#
loop_
_entity_poly.entity_id
_entity_poly.type
_entity_poly.pdbx_seq_one_letter_code
_entity_poly.pdbx_strand_id
1 'polypeptide(L)'
;MRIRQISLTEWYDIPGFGGKYQINYFGNIRRALKRGYKDLHPYIKSSNGRRIAKLNGKEQVVMKLMQITFIGALPPGKVAYHKNGIITDDALNNIGITTRSELGRLTGRSNGCEMSVVKISPEGEIVDFYRSVREAGRKNHMSYQTILDRISGKVKSLYAPDGYVYCKDNAWAINKAVRRIELDRKEECGVDFIPASEVVFDF
;
A
#
# COMPACT_ATOMS: atom_id res chain seq x y z
N MET A 1 -27.32 4.96 -10.88
CA MET A 1 -26.56 5.37 -12.07
C MET A 1 -27.40 6.36 -12.87
N ARG A 2 -26.77 7.32 -13.54
CA ARG A 2 -27.43 8.33 -14.38
C ARG A 2 -27.83 7.76 -15.74
N ILE A 3 -26.96 6.95 -16.34
CA ILE A 3 -27.20 6.27 -17.61
C ILE A 3 -27.60 4.83 -17.31
N ARG A 4 -28.74 4.36 -17.85
CA ARG A 4 -29.30 3.03 -17.53
C ARG A 4 -28.65 1.90 -18.32
N GLN A 5 -28.25 2.16 -19.56
CA GLN A 5 -27.60 1.20 -20.45
C GLN A 5 -26.33 1.83 -20.99
N ILE A 6 -25.20 1.15 -20.76
CA ILE A 6 -23.87 1.67 -21.10
C ILE A 6 -23.24 0.71 -22.10
N SER A 7 -22.79 1.25 -23.22
CA SER A 7 -22.00 0.54 -24.23
C SER A 7 -20.51 0.83 -24.02
N LEU A 8 -19.68 -0.20 -24.28
CA LEU A 8 -18.23 -0.10 -24.17
C LEU A 8 -17.61 0.74 -25.30
N THR A 9 -18.30 0.85 -26.44
CA THR A 9 -17.79 1.51 -27.66
C THR A 9 -18.33 2.93 -27.84
N GLU A 10 -19.37 3.29 -27.08
CA GLU A 10 -20.01 4.61 -27.18
C GLU A 10 -19.27 5.69 -26.39
N TRP A 11 -19.59 6.93 -26.77
CA TRP A 11 -19.07 8.14 -26.17
C TRP A 11 -20.22 8.95 -25.60
N TYR A 12 -20.06 9.42 -24.37
CA TYR A 12 -21.10 10.11 -23.62
C TYR A 12 -20.69 11.54 -23.33
N ASP A 13 -21.60 12.49 -23.53
CA ASP A 13 -21.34 13.91 -23.26
C ASP A 13 -21.08 14.14 -21.78
N ILE A 14 -19.98 14.85 -21.49
CA ILE A 14 -19.64 15.23 -20.12
C ILE A 14 -20.58 16.37 -19.70
N PRO A 15 -21.39 16.18 -18.63
CA PRO A 15 -22.31 17.21 -18.15
C PRO A 15 -21.59 18.51 -17.76
N GLY A 16 -22.18 19.65 -18.10
CA GLY A 16 -21.62 20.98 -17.80
C GLY A 16 -20.68 21.55 -18.85
N PHE A 17 -20.44 20.84 -19.96
CA PHE A 17 -19.57 21.31 -21.05
C PHE A 17 -20.30 21.55 -22.39
N GLY A 18 -21.63 21.43 -22.42
CA GLY A 18 -22.45 21.74 -23.60
C GLY A 18 -22.06 20.93 -24.85
N GLY A 19 -21.81 19.63 -24.69
CA GLY A 19 -21.43 18.73 -25.80
C GLY A 19 -20.01 18.90 -26.35
N LYS A 20 -19.21 19.82 -25.80
CA LYS A 20 -17.82 20.05 -26.28
C LYS A 20 -16.89 18.87 -26.01
N TYR A 21 -17.16 18.10 -24.97
CA TYR A 21 -16.31 16.98 -24.55
C TYR A 21 -17.14 15.76 -24.25
N GLN A 22 -16.58 14.61 -24.62
CA GLN A 22 -17.17 13.30 -24.40
C GLN A 22 -16.18 12.39 -23.69
N ILE A 23 -16.71 11.43 -22.95
CA ILE A 23 -15.95 10.41 -22.24
C ILE A 23 -16.56 9.03 -22.51
N ASN A 24 -15.72 8.01 -22.65
CA ASN A 24 -16.17 6.63 -22.85
C ASN A 24 -16.06 5.80 -21.57
N TYR A 25 -16.46 4.53 -21.65
CA TYR A 25 -16.42 3.57 -20.55
C TYR A 25 -15.04 3.40 -19.89
N PHE A 26 -13.97 3.54 -20.68
CA PHE A 26 -12.57 3.38 -20.23
C PHE A 26 -11.96 4.69 -19.69
N GLY A 27 -12.73 5.77 -19.62
CA GLY A 27 -12.22 7.07 -19.18
C GLY A 27 -11.34 7.77 -20.22
N ASN A 28 -11.42 7.39 -21.51
CA ASN A 28 -10.82 8.16 -22.58
C ASN A 28 -11.71 9.35 -22.90
N ILE A 29 -11.09 10.49 -23.21
CA ILE A 29 -11.79 11.76 -23.39
C ILE A 29 -11.49 12.29 -24.79
N ARG A 30 -12.51 12.79 -25.47
CA ARG A 30 -12.37 13.48 -26.75
C ARG A 30 -13.10 14.81 -26.74
N ARG A 31 -12.69 15.70 -27.63
CA ARG A 31 -13.28 17.02 -27.84
C ARG A 31 -13.97 17.07 -29.21
N ALA A 32 -15.19 17.56 -29.24
CA ALA A 32 -15.90 17.85 -30.49
C ALA A 32 -15.24 19.04 -31.22
N LEU A 33 -15.05 18.91 -32.52
CA LEU A 33 -14.60 19.97 -33.42
C LEU A 33 -15.74 20.35 -34.38
N LYS A 34 -15.55 21.39 -35.20
CA LYS A 34 -16.50 21.71 -36.28
C LYS A 34 -16.73 20.52 -37.23
N ARG A 35 -15.71 19.68 -37.42
CA ARG A 35 -15.76 18.45 -38.19
C ARG A 35 -15.03 17.36 -37.39
N GLY A 36 -15.78 16.38 -36.89
CA GLY A 36 -15.23 15.23 -36.17
C GLY A 36 -14.79 15.52 -34.73
N TYR A 37 -13.90 14.67 -34.21
CA TYR A 37 -13.47 14.66 -32.82
C TYR A 37 -11.94 14.61 -32.73
N LYS A 38 -11.40 15.15 -31.63
CA LYS A 38 -9.99 15.05 -31.27
C LYS A 38 -9.82 14.42 -29.91
N ASP A 39 -9.03 13.36 -29.82
CA ASP A 39 -8.71 12.73 -28.55
C ASP A 39 -7.84 13.65 -27.68
N LEU A 40 -8.22 13.73 -26.42
CA LEU A 40 -7.45 14.39 -25.38
C LEU A 40 -6.57 13.35 -24.70
N HIS A 41 -5.37 13.77 -24.31
CA HIS A 41 -4.39 12.92 -23.64
C HIS A 41 -4.28 13.38 -22.19
N PRO A 42 -4.98 12.71 -21.25
CA PRO A 42 -4.80 12.98 -19.83
C PRO A 42 -3.39 12.60 -19.38
N TYR A 43 -2.85 13.30 -18.39
CA TYR A 43 -1.55 13.02 -17.78
C TYR A 43 -1.69 12.66 -16.31
N ILE A 44 -0.68 12.00 -15.77
CA ILE A 44 -0.61 11.68 -14.34
C ILE A 44 -0.03 12.90 -13.62
N LYS A 45 -0.76 13.44 -12.64
CA LYS A 45 -0.30 14.59 -11.85
C LYS A 45 0.65 14.13 -10.74
N SER A 46 1.87 14.66 -10.72
CA SER A 46 2.90 14.28 -9.75
C SER A 46 2.48 14.47 -8.29
N SER A 47 1.65 15.47 -7.98
CA SER A 47 1.29 15.79 -6.59
C SER A 47 0.36 14.78 -5.92
N ASN A 48 -0.42 14.00 -6.69
CA ASN A 48 -1.40 13.06 -6.13
C ASN A 48 -1.58 11.77 -6.95
N GLY A 49 -0.80 11.58 -8.01
CA GLY A 49 -0.83 10.42 -8.89
C GLY A 49 -2.11 10.24 -9.71
N ARG A 50 -3.06 11.18 -9.66
CA ARG A 50 -4.34 11.06 -10.38
C ARG A 50 -4.18 11.41 -11.85
N ARG A 51 -4.99 10.77 -12.68
CA ARG A 51 -5.12 11.10 -14.11
C ARG A 51 -5.96 12.37 -14.28
N ILE A 52 -5.38 13.36 -14.97
CA ILE A 52 -5.94 14.71 -15.16
C ILE A 52 -6.07 15.01 -16.64
N ALA A 53 -7.23 15.54 -17.04
CA ALA A 53 -7.47 16.11 -18.35
C ALA A 53 -7.66 17.62 -18.25
N LYS A 54 -7.13 18.38 -19.22
CA LYS A 54 -7.38 19.83 -19.31
C LYS A 54 -8.60 20.09 -20.18
N LEU A 55 -9.69 20.57 -19.56
CA LEU A 55 -10.94 20.94 -20.22
C LEU A 55 -11.16 22.45 -20.05
N ASN A 56 -11.33 23.18 -21.16
CA ASN A 56 -11.43 24.66 -21.16
C ASN A 56 -10.31 25.35 -20.37
N GLY A 57 -9.07 24.85 -20.50
CA GLY A 57 -7.91 25.38 -19.78
C GLY A 57 -7.81 25.03 -18.30
N LYS A 58 -8.80 24.31 -17.74
CA LYS A 58 -8.83 23.90 -16.33
C LYS A 58 -8.53 22.41 -16.19
N GLU A 59 -7.74 22.08 -15.17
CA GLU A 59 -7.47 20.69 -14.79
C GLU A 59 -8.72 20.03 -14.22
N GLN A 60 -9.06 18.85 -14.73
CA GLN A 60 -10.17 18.04 -14.24
C GLN A 60 -9.70 16.61 -14.01
N VAL A 61 -10.07 16.05 -12.86
CA VAL A 61 -9.76 14.65 -12.50
C VAL A 61 -10.66 13.73 -13.33
N VAL A 62 -10.07 12.77 -14.04
CA VAL A 62 -10.81 11.87 -14.94
C VAL A 62 -11.84 11.04 -14.17
N MET A 63 -11.50 10.45 -13.03
CA MET A 63 -12.46 9.76 -12.15
C MET A 63 -13.70 10.63 -11.82
N LYS A 64 -13.52 11.93 -11.60
CA LYS A 64 -14.64 12.84 -11.32
C LYS A 64 -15.51 13.05 -12.55
N LEU A 65 -14.92 13.12 -13.75
CA LEU A 65 -15.64 13.19 -15.02
C LEU A 65 -16.43 11.90 -15.28
N MET A 66 -15.85 10.74 -15.02
CA MET A 66 -16.54 9.45 -15.07
C MET A 66 -17.73 9.42 -14.10
N GLN A 67 -17.51 9.83 -12.85
CA GLN A 67 -18.55 9.89 -11.84
C GLN A 67 -19.72 10.78 -12.28
N ILE A 68 -19.48 12.03 -12.67
CA ILE A 68 -20.59 12.94 -13.04
C ILE A 68 -21.36 12.47 -14.28
N THR A 69 -20.68 11.79 -15.21
CA THR A 69 -21.26 11.35 -16.49
C THR A 69 -22.12 10.11 -16.31
N PHE A 70 -21.58 9.07 -15.67
CA PHE A 70 -22.25 7.76 -15.58
C PHE A 70 -23.02 7.56 -14.28
N ILE A 71 -22.53 8.09 -13.16
CA ILE A 71 -23.12 7.90 -11.84
C ILE A 71 -24.06 9.06 -11.51
N GLY A 72 -23.61 10.30 -11.73
CA GLY A 72 -24.30 11.54 -11.39
C GLY A 72 -23.89 12.11 -10.03
N ALA A 73 -24.81 12.82 -9.40
CA ALA A 73 -24.63 13.33 -8.05
C ALA A 73 -24.56 12.15 -7.05
N LEU A 74 -23.56 12.20 -6.16
CA LEU A 74 -23.45 11.21 -5.10
C LEU A 74 -24.38 11.59 -3.94
N PRO A 75 -24.97 10.59 -3.25
CA PRO A 75 -25.66 10.82 -2.00
C PRO A 75 -24.74 11.51 -0.98
N PRO A 76 -25.29 12.34 -0.07
CA PRO A 76 -24.52 12.98 0.99
C PRO A 76 -23.65 11.97 1.77
N GLY A 77 -22.41 12.34 2.05
CA GLY A 77 -21.46 11.48 2.79
C GLY A 77 -20.81 10.34 2.00
N LYS A 78 -21.20 10.12 0.73
CA LYS A 78 -20.59 9.12 -0.14
C LYS A 78 -19.50 9.71 -1.04
N VAL A 79 -18.53 8.88 -1.38
CA VAL A 79 -17.39 9.20 -2.25
C VAL A 79 -17.16 8.09 -3.27
N ALA A 80 -16.67 8.47 -4.45
CA ALA A 80 -16.20 7.52 -5.45
C ALA A 80 -14.77 7.08 -5.14
N TYR A 81 -14.45 5.82 -5.44
CA TYR A 81 -13.13 5.24 -5.25
C TYR A 81 -12.83 4.17 -6.31
N HIS A 82 -11.55 3.84 -6.47
CA HIS A 82 -11.09 2.75 -7.33
C HIS A 82 -11.12 1.42 -6.56
N LYS A 83 -11.89 0.44 -7.03
CA LYS A 83 -12.08 -0.86 -6.37
C LYS A 83 -10.78 -1.66 -6.28
N ASN A 84 -9.96 -1.61 -7.34
CA ASN A 84 -8.66 -2.27 -7.38
C ASN A 84 -7.52 -1.49 -6.68
N GLY A 85 -7.79 -0.28 -6.17
CA GLY A 85 -6.77 0.58 -5.54
C GLY A 85 -5.81 1.29 -6.52
N ILE A 86 -5.92 1.04 -7.84
CA ILE A 86 -5.08 1.66 -8.87
C ILE A 86 -5.73 2.98 -9.29
N ILE A 87 -5.17 4.10 -8.80
CA ILE A 87 -5.73 5.45 -8.98
C ILE A 87 -5.71 6.00 -10.41
N THR A 88 -5.05 5.30 -11.33
CA THR A 88 -4.96 5.63 -12.77
C THR A 88 -5.92 4.83 -13.63
N ASP A 89 -6.55 3.78 -13.09
CA ASP A 89 -7.51 2.93 -13.79
C ASP A 89 -8.94 3.50 -13.65
N ASP A 90 -9.26 4.47 -14.49
CA ASP A 90 -10.54 5.19 -14.46
C ASP A 90 -11.70 4.45 -15.16
N ALA A 91 -11.57 3.15 -15.47
CA ALA A 91 -12.65 2.39 -16.09
C ALA A 91 -13.90 2.36 -15.21
N LEU A 92 -15.09 2.48 -15.82
CA LEU A 92 -16.33 2.64 -15.07
C LEU A 92 -16.63 1.48 -14.11
N ASN A 93 -16.35 0.24 -14.51
CA ASN A 93 -16.49 -0.94 -13.64
C ASN A 93 -15.59 -0.88 -12.41
N ASN A 94 -14.43 -0.23 -12.50
CA ASN A 94 -13.51 -0.07 -11.39
C ASN A 94 -13.94 1.04 -10.42
N ILE A 95 -14.87 1.91 -10.81
CA ILE A 95 -15.36 2.98 -9.94
C ILE A 95 -16.45 2.42 -9.01
N GLY A 96 -16.15 2.39 -7.72
CA GLY A 96 -17.09 2.09 -6.64
C GLY A 96 -17.58 3.35 -5.93
N ILE A 97 -18.64 3.20 -5.13
CA ILE A 97 -19.17 4.26 -4.25
C ILE A 97 -19.21 3.70 -2.83
N THR A 98 -18.65 4.43 -1.88
CA THR A 98 -18.61 4.04 -0.47
C THR A 98 -18.69 5.28 0.42
N THR A 99 -18.76 5.10 1.74
CA THR A 99 -18.65 6.21 2.69
C THR A 99 -17.19 6.59 2.92
N ARG A 100 -16.91 7.83 3.36
CA ARG A 100 -15.53 8.23 3.70
C ARG A 100 -14.89 7.35 4.77
N SER A 101 -15.67 6.93 5.76
CA SER A 101 -15.21 6.08 6.87
C SER A 101 -14.87 4.66 6.41
N GLU A 102 -15.66 4.07 5.52
CA GLU A 102 -15.34 2.78 4.90
C GLU A 102 -14.13 2.88 3.99
N LEU A 103 -14.04 3.92 3.15
CA LEU A 103 -12.88 4.13 2.32
C LEU A 103 -11.61 4.23 3.17
N GLY A 104 -11.64 5.01 4.26
CA GLY A 104 -10.51 5.11 5.18
C GLY A 104 -10.15 3.79 5.85
N ARG A 105 -11.12 2.93 6.17
CA ARG A 105 -10.86 1.57 6.69
C ARG A 105 -10.20 0.67 5.64
N LEU A 106 -10.58 0.81 4.37
CA LEU A 106 -10.03 0.04 3.26
C LEU A 106 -8.60 0.49 2.91
N THR A 107 -8.39 1.80 2.73
CA THR A 107 -7.10 2.35 2.26
C THR A 107 -6.12 2.61 3.39
N GLY A 108 -6.58 2.83 4.62
CA GLY A 108 -5.73 3.12 5.77
C GLY A 108 -4.68 2.04 6.06
N ARG A 109 -4.99 0.79 5.69
CA ARG A 109 -4.06 -0.35 5.79
C ARG A 109 -2.90 -0.27 4.80
N SER A 110 -3.12 0.36 3.64
CA SER A 110 -2.14 0.44 2.54
C SER A 110 -1.21 1.66 2.65
N ASN A 111 -1.30 2.46 3.71
CA ASN A 111 -0.50 3.67 3.89
C ASN A 111 0.97 3.40 4.31
N GLY A 112 1.39 2.14 4.41
CA GLY A 112 2.76 1.77 4.81
C GLY A 112 3.11 2.08 6.28
N CYS A 113 2.14 2.55 7.08
CA CYS A 113 2.30 2.76 8.52
C CYS A 113 2.22 1.46 9.33
N GLU A 114 1.76 0.36 8.71
CA GLU A 114 1.70 -0.95 9.32
C GLU A 114 3.04 -1.66 9.09
N MET A 115 3.76 -1.94 10.17
CA MET A 115 5.07 -2.59 10.16
C MET A 115 4.90 -4.03 10.64
N SER A 116 5.01 -4.99 9.73
CA SER A 116 5.04 -6.42 10.08
C SER A 116 6.28 -6.74 10.91
N VAL A 117 6.10 -7.62 11.88
CA VAL A 117 7.08 -7.96 12.91
C VAL A 117 7.25 -9.48 12.96
N VAL A 118 8.49 -9.92 13.11
CA VAL A 118 8.85 -11.32 13.32
C VAL A 118 9.31 -11.50 14.75
N LYS A 119 8.87 -12.59 15.38
CA LYS A 119 9.37 -13.08 16.67
C LYS A 119 10.36 -14.21 16.44
N ILE A 120 11.55 -14.06 17.01
CA ILE A 120 12.69 -14.96 16.84
C ILE A 120 13.05 -15.52 18.22
N SER A 121 13.29 -16.83 18.30
CA SER A 121 13.72 -17.51 19.52
C SER A 121 15.18 -17.20 19.88
N PRO A 122 15.61 -17.45 21.12
CA PRO A 122 17.02 -17.39 21.50
C PRO A 122 17.92 -18.31 20.64
N GLU A 123 17.36 -19.35 20.04
CA GLU A 123 18.06 -20.28 19.14
C GLU A 123 18.23 -19.69 17.73
N GLY A 124 17.60 -18.56 17.43
CA GLY A 124 17.64 -17.90 16.12
C GLY A 124 16.53 -18.36 15.17
N GLU A 125 15.57 -19.16 15.66
CA GLU A 125 14.47 -19.67 14.84
C GLU A 125 13.31 -18.69 14.78
N ILE A 126 12.65 -18.59 13.63
CA ILE A 126 11.45 -17.78 13.50
C ILE A 126 10.27 -18.53 14.13
N VAL A 127 9.67 -17.94 15.16
CA VAL A 127 8.58 -18.54 15.94
C VAL A 127 7.22 -18.11 15.42
N ASP A 128 7.05 -16.82 15.11
CA ASP A 128 5.75 -16.26 14.75
C ASP A 128 5.89 -14.98 13.91
N PHE A 129 4.85 -14.68 13.13
CA PHE A 129 4.71 -13.50 12.31
C PHE A 129 3.49 -12.69 12.75
N TYR A 130 3.70 -11.39 12.94
CA TYR A 130 2.65 -10.45 13.31
C TYR A 130 2.48 -9.41 12.23
N ARG A 131 1.22 -9.05 11.96
CA ARG A 131 0.90 -7.96 11.02
C ARG A 131 1.43 -6.61 11.49
N SER A 132 1.58 -6.44 12.80
CA SER A 132 1.97 -5.17 13.42
C SER A 132 2.59 -5.37 14.80
N VAL A 133 3.40 -4.40 15.23
CA VAL A 133 3.93 -4.31 16.60
C VAL A 133 2.81 -4.36 17.66
N ARG A 134 1.63 -3.77 17.37
CA ARG A 134 0.48 -3.79 18.29
C ARG A 134 -0.15 -5.17 18.39
N GLU A 135 -0.20 -5.93 17.30
CA GLU A 135 -0.65 -7.32 17.34
C GLU A 135 0.32 -8.17 18.15
N ALA A 136 1.63 -8.03 17.89
CA ALA A 136 2.67 -8.72 18.64
C ALA A 136 2.55 -8.46 20.15
N GLY A 137 2.38 -7.19 20.55
CA GLY A 137 2.19 -6.84 21.97
C GLY A 137 0.95 -7.48 22.59
N ARG A 138 -0.20 -7.47 21.88
CA ARG A 138 -1.43 -8.10 22.39
C ARG A 138 -1.31 -9.62 22.55
N LYS A 139 -0.75 -10.30 21.54
CA LYS A 139 -0.61 -11.78 21.55
C LYS A 139 0.45 -12.25 22.56
N ASN A 140 1.50 -11.47 22.79
CA ASN A 140 2.57 -11.79 23.73
C ASN A 140 2.41 -11.07 25.08
N HIS A 141 1.21 -10.56 25.37
CA HIS A 141 0.85 -9.93 26.65
C HIS A 141 1.81 -8.84 27.14
N MET A 142 2.32 -8.01 26.21
CA MET A 142 3.25 -6.92 26.53
C MET A 142 2.90 -5.61 25.81
N SER A 143 3.41 -4.50 26.35
CA SER A 143 3.21 -3.19 25.70
C SER A 143 3.86 -3.19 24.31
N TYR A 144 3.12 -2.71 23.31
CA TYR A 144 3.66 -2.54 21.96
C TYR A 144 4.90 -1.61 21.96
N GLN A 145 4.99 -0.68 22.91
CA GLN A 145 6.13 0.22 23.05
C GLN A 145 7.40 -0.54 23.42
N THR A 146 7.29 -1.57 24.25
CA THR A 146 8.39 -2.45 24.66
C THR A 146 9.05 -3.15 23.47
N ILE A 147 8.23 -3.60 22.51
CA ILE A 147 8.68 -4.20 21.25
C ILE A 147 9.27 -3.12 20.33
N LEU A 148 8.59 -1.98 20.20
CA LEU A 148 9.01 -0.88 19.33
C LEU A 148 10.38 -0.29 19.73
N ASP A 149 10.61 -0.10 21.02
CA ASP A 149 11.86 0.47 21.54
C ASP A 149 13.05 -0.48 21.28
N ARG A 150 12.82 -1.80 21.24
CA ARG A 150 13.84 -2.79 20.85
C ARG A 150 14.09 -2.80 19.35
N ILE A 151 13.03 -2.82 18.53
CA ILE A 151 13.14 -2.74 17.07
C ILE A 151 13.88 -1.46 16.64
N SER A 152 13.65 -0.34 17.34
CA SER A 152 14.31 0.94 17.09
C SER A 152 15.70 1.08 17.74
N GLY A 153 16.13 0.11 18.55
CA GLY A 153 17.44 0.12 19.20
C GLY A 153 17.59 1.12 20.35
N LYS A 154 16.49 1.61 20.93
CA LYS A 154 16.51 2.50 22.11
C LYS A 154 16.88 1.77 23.40
N VAL A 155 16.70 0.45 23.42
CA VAL A 155 17.05 -0.42 24.56
C VAL A 155 18.32 -1.19 24.23
N LYS A 156 19.24 -1.29 25.20
CA LYS A 156 20.50 -2.04 25.06
C LYS A 156 20.28 -3.55 24.99
N SER A 157 19.38 -4.07 25.82
CA SER A 157 19.03 -5.50 25.86
C SER A 157 18.40 -5.95 24.55
N LEU A 158 18.89 -7.09 24.04
CA LEU A 158 18.42 -7.70 22.80
C LEU A 158 17.04 -8.35 22.97
N TYR A 159 16.85 -9.09 24.07
CA TYR A 159 15.62 -9.84 24.33
C TYR A 159 14.51 -8.98 24.94
N ALA A 160 13.29 -9.25 24.52
CA ALA A 160 12.09 -8.78 25.17
C ALA A 160 11.84 -9.53 26.49
N PRO A 161 10.96 -9.01 27.38
CA PRO A 161 10.70 -9.63 28.67
C PRO A 161 10.19 -11.08 28.59
N ASP A 162 9.67 -11.50 27.44
CA ASP A 162 9.24 -12.88 27.18
C ASP A 162 10.39 -13.80 26.72
N GLY A 163 11.63 -13.28 26.63
CA GLY A 163 12.81 -14.03 26.22
C GLY A 163 13.04 -14.08 24.71
N TYR A 164 12.21 -13.41 23.89
CA TYR A 164 12.32 -13.47 22.43
C TYR A 164 12.84 -12.16 21.82
N VAL A 165 13.34 -12.25 20.60
CA VAL A 165 13.79 -11.09 19.82
C VAL A 165 12.72 -10.71 18.80
N TYR A 166 12.43 -9.42 18.71
CA TYR A 166 11.46 -8.89 17.75
C TYR A 166 12.16 -8.00 16.73
N CYS A 167 11.89 -8.22 15.44
CA CYS A 167 12.45 -7.40 14.36
C CYS A 167 11.42 -7.14 13.25
N LYS A 168 11.76 -6.27 12.30
CA LYS A 168 10.89 -6.02 11.14
C LYS A 168 10.90 -7.24 10.22
N ASP A 169 9.77 -7.54 9.61
CA ASP A 169 9.64 -8.57 8.58
C ASP A 169 10.24 -8.08 7.24
N ASN A 170 11.56 -8.11 7.18
CA ASN A 170 12.35 -8.02 5.97
C ASN A 170 13.67 -8.76 6.18
N ALA A 171 14.22 -9.31 5.09
CA ALA A 171 15.40 -10.18 5.14
C ALA A 171 16.60 -9.53 5.86
N TRP A 172 16.85 -8.23 5.63
CA TRP A 172 17.95 -7.53 6.28
C TRP A 172 17.79 -7.46 7.80
N ALA A 173 16.60 -7.10 8.29
CA ALA A 173 16.34 -6.97 9.72
C ALA A 173 16.35 -8.33 10.43
N ILE A 174 15.83 -9.38 9.78
CA ILE A 174 15.86 -10.77 10.28
C ILE A 174 17.31 -11.24 10.40
N ASN A 175 18.10 -11.13 9.33
CA ASN A 175 19.51 -11.54 9.33
C ASN A 175 20.34 -10.78 10.38
N LYS A 176 20.07 -9.48 10.53
CA LYS A 176 20.71 -8.66 11.56
C LYS A 176 20.35 -9.13 12.97
N ALA A 177 19.08 -9.50 13.21
CA ALA A 177 18.64 -10.01 14.51
C ALA A 177 19.29 -11.37 14.82
N VAL A 178 19.26 -12.32 13.89
CA VAL A 178 19.89 -13.65 14.04
C VAL A 178 21.38 -13.51 14.34
N ARG A 179 22.11 -12.67 13.59
CA ARG A 179 23.54 -12.43 13.84
C ARG A 179 23.82 -11.86 15.24
N ARG A 180 22.94 -11.00 15.78
CA ARG A 180 23.09 -10.48 17.15
C ARG A 180 22.89 -11.57 18.19
N ILE A 181 21.92 -12.46 17.98
CA ILE A 181 21.67 -13.61 18.86
C ILE A 181 22.87 -14.57 18.84
N GLU A 182 23.48 -14.80 17.67
CA GLU A 182 24.69 -15.63 17.56
C GLU A 182 25.90 -15.02 18.30
N LEU A 183 26.09 -13.71 18.22
CA LEU A 183 27.17 -13.00 18.93
C LEU A 183 26.97 -13.04 20.44
N ASP A 184 25.75 -12.80 20.91
CA ASP A 184 25.38 -12.83 22.32
C ASP A 184 25.61 -14.23 22.92
N ARG A 185 25.25 -15.30 22.19
CA ARG A 185 25.59 -16.69 22.55
C ARG A 185 27.09 -16.98 22.61
N LYS A 186 27.90 -16.37 21.74
CA LYS A 186 29.37 -16.53 21.79
C LYS A 186 29.96 -15.88 23.04
N GLU A 187 29.45 -14.72 23.42
CA GLU A 187 29.87 -14.03 24.66
C GLU A 187 29.46 -14.83 25.91
N GLU A 188 28.26 -15.44 25.93
CA GLU A 188 27.79 -16.27 27.05
C GLU A 188 28.54 -17.60 27.19
N CYS A 189 28.86 -18.28 26.08
CA CYS A 189 29.54 -19.58 26.11
C CYS A 189 31.05 -19.48 26.37
N GLY A 190 31.68 -18.31 26.19
CA GLY A 190 33.11 -18.10 26.45
C GLY A 190 34.05 -18.96 25.59
N VAL A 191 33.55 -19.52 24.47
CA VAL A 191 34.33 -20.41 23.60
C VAL A 191 34.69 -19.67 22.32
N ASP A 192 35.94 -19.26 22.21
CA ASP A 192 36.55 -18.98 20.91
C ASP A 192 36.57 -20.30 20.12
N PHE A 193 35.97 -20.31 18.93
CA PHE A 193 36.09 -21.46 18.02
C PHE A 193 37.58 -21.70 17.76
N ILE A 194 38.12 -22.79 18.29
CA ILE A 194 39.42 -23.32 17.86
C ILE A 194 39.21 -23.75 16.40
N PRO A 195 39.88 -23.12 15.42
CA PRO A 195 39.80 -23.58 14.03
C PRO A 195 40.22 -25.04 14.00
N ALA A 196 39.43 -25.90 13.36
CA ALA A 196 39.77 -27.31 13.22
C ALA A 196 41.19 -27.41 12.65
N SER A 197 42.05 -28.20 13.31
CA SER A 197 43.39 -28.47 12.81
C SER A 197 43.27 -28.99 11.38
N GLU A 198 44.00 -28.38 10.45
CA GLU A 198 44.08 -28.85 9.07
C GLU A 198 44.44 -30.33 9.09
N VAL A 199 43.48 -31.18 8.71
CA VAL A 199 43.74 -32.60 8.48
C VAL A 199 44.50 -32.66 7.17
N VAL A 200 45.83 -32.67 7.27
CA VAL A 200 46.72 -32.95 6.15
C VAL A 200 46.58 -34.45 5.86
N PHE A 201 45.99 -34.77 4.71
CA PHE A 201 46.04 -36.12 4.16
C PHE A 201 47.35 -36.25 3.40
N ASP A 202 48.27 -37.05 3.94
CA ASP A 202 49.44 -37.52 3.19
C ASP A 202 48.95 -38.56 2.17
N PHE A 203 49.11 -38.24 0.88
CA PHE A 203 48.82 -39.13 -0.25
C PHE A 203 50.01 -40.06 -0.52
#